data_AF-A0A934W4V9-F1
#
_entry.id   AF-A0A934W4V9-F1
#
_cell.length_a   1.000
_cell.length_b   1.000
_cell.length_c   1.000
_cell.angle_alpha   90.00
_cell.angle_beta   90.00
_cell.angle_gamma   90.00
#
_symmetry.space_group_name_H-M   'P 1'
#
loop_
_entity.id
_entity.type
_entity.pdbx_description
1 polymer ?
#
loop_
_entity_poly.entity_id
_entity_poly.type
_entity_poly.pdbx_seq_one_letter_code
_entity_poly.pdbx_strand_id
1 'polypeptide(L)'
;MTQSYHWRRKFIEVVEEVFRDLGFEPPPMTHDPDTPLVMDLELEGITFEVLHHPKQHADHCLVEVNYGELTEDIAPDVLMRLLSENLGMARSFGDRYAANVKSNSILYCYAVPLEGAHGSELLASMRTAAARSKEWQSELASIVPRMSTSAASGLHSTLA
;
A
#
# COMPACT_ATOMS: atom_id res chain seq x y z
N MET A 1 28.41 -5.08 -16.35
CA MET A 1 27.29 -4.89 -15.41
C MET A 1 26.03 -5.31 -16.14
N THR A 2 25.22 -6.19 -15.55
CA THR A 2 23.94 -6.60 -16.14
C THR A 2 22.90 -5.50 -15.96
N GLN A 3 21.91 -5.42 -16.85
CA GLN A 3 20.82 -4.43 -16.79
C GLN A 3 20.06 -4.48 -15.45
N SER A 4 19.91 -5.67 -14.86
CA SER A 4 19.30 -5.84 -13.52
C SER A 4 20.06 -5.08 -12.42
N TYR A 5 21.40 -5.09 -12.46
CA TYR A 5 22.21 -4.37 -11.47
C TYR A 5 22.04 -2.85 -11.55
N HIS A 6 21.88 -2.33 -12.77
CA HIS A 6 21.63 -0.90 -12.99
C HIS A 6 20.32 -0.47 -12.33
N TRP A 7 19.22 -1.19 -12.58
CA TRP A 7 17.92 -0.84 -12.01
C TRP A 7 17.83 -1.06 -10.50
N ARG A 8 18.42 -2.16 -9.99
CA ARG A 8 18.56 -2.39 -8.54
C ARG A 8 19.23 -1.20 -7.85
N ARG A 9 20.31 -0.68 -8.43
CA ARG A 9 20.99 0.50 -7.89
C ARG A 9 20.12 1.75 -7.95
N LYS A 10 19.42 1.98 -9.06
CA LYS A 10 18.55 3.14 -9.21
C LYS A 10 17.36 3.10 -8.25
N PHE A 11 16.76 1.94 -8.04
CA PHE A 11 15.72 1.73 -7.03
C PHE A 11 16.23 2.13 -5.63
N ILE A 12 17.40 1.61 -5.22
CA ILE A 12 17.98 1.92 -3.91
C ILE A 12 18.22 3.43 -3.79
N GLU A 13 18.82 4.06 -4.79
CA GLU A 13 19.05 5.52 -4.81
C GLU A 13 17.76 6.32 -4.59
N VAL A 14 16.69 5.99 -5.31
CA VAL A 14 15.38 6.66 -5.21
C VAL A 14 14.75 6.45 -3.82
N VAL A 15 14.81 5.23 -3.27
CA VAL A 15 14.26 4.93 -1.95
C VAL A 15 15.06 5.64 -0.85
N GLU A 16 16.39 5.65 -0.95
CA GLU A 16 17.22 6.40 0.00
C GLU A 16 16.95 7.90 -0.03
N GLU A 17 16.68 8.48 -1.20
CA GLU A 17 16.23 9.88 -1.31
C GLU A 17 14.92 10.11 -0.55
N VAL A 18 13.95 9.19 -0.64
CA VAL A 18 12.69 9.27 0.13
C VAL A 18 12.96 9.26 1.64
N PHE A 19 13.83 8.36 2.12
CA PHE A 19 14.21 8.33 3.54
C PHE A 19 14.83 9.66 3.99
N ARG A 20 15.76 10.21 3.20
CA ARG A 20 16.40 11.50 3.49
C ARG A 20 15.39 12.65 3.49
N ASP A 21 14.46 12.69 2.54
CA ASP A 21 13.39 13.70 2.46
C ASP A 21 12.42 13.63 3.64
N LEU A 22 12.24 12.44 4.22
CA LEU A 22 11.47 12.22 5.45
C LEU A 22 12.28 12.49 6.73
N GLY A 23 13.58 12.80 6.61
CA GLY A 23 14.46 13.09 7.74
C GLY A 23 15.01 11.85 8.45
N PHE A 24 14.97 10.69 7.81
CA PHE A 24 15.48 9.43 8.34
C PHE A 24 16.79 9.02 7.65
N GLU A 25 17.62 8.26 8.37
CA GLU A 25 18.74 7.56 7.76
C GLU A 25 18.23 6.34 6.98
N PRO A 26 18.63 6.15 5.71
CA PRO A 26 18.22 4.98 4.95
C PRO A 26 18.74 3.69 5.61
N PRO A 27 17.90 2.65 5.72
CA PRO A 27 18.35 1.36 6.25
C PRO A 27 19.32 0.67 5.27
N PRO A 28 20.16 -0.26 5.77
CA PRO A 28 21.03 -1.04 4.91
C PRO A 28 20.18 -1.91 3.96
N MET A 29 20.42 -1.78 2.65
CA MET A 29 19.71 -2.51 1.60
C MET A 29 20.63 -3.52 0.91
N THR A 30 20.08 -4.69 0.53
CA THR A 30 20.82 -5.67 -0.27
C THR A 30 20.94 -5.21 -1.73
N HIS A 31 22.13 -5.35 -2.29
CA HIS A 31 22.40 -5.07 -3.70
C HIS A 31 22.31 -6.32 -4.59
N ASP A 32 21.79 -7.43 -4.05
CA ASP A 32 21.57 -8.66 -4.81
C ASP A 32 20.62 -8.38 -5.99
N PRO A 33 21.09 -8.54 -7.25
CA PRO A 33 20.31 -8.26 -8.43
C PRO A 33 19.37 -9.41 -8.81
N ASP A 34 19.35 -10.52 -8.09
CA ASP A 34 18.57 -11.71 -8.44
C ASP A 34 17.38 -11.97 -7.50
N THR A 35 17.37 -11.33 -6.32
CA THR A 35 16.29 -11.43 -5.33
C THR A 35 15.42 -10.17 -5.31
N PRO A 36 14.10 -10.28 -5.10
CA PRO A 36 13.25 -9.13 -4.82
C PRO A 36 13.71 -8.40 -3.56
N LEU A 37 13.61 -7.08 -3.58
CA LEU A 37 13.83 -6.24 -2.39
C LEU A 37 12.52 -5.55 -2.09
N VAL A 38 12.10 -5.61 -0.84
CA VAL A 38 10.89 -4.99 -0.31
C VAL A 38 11.30 -4.13 0.88
N MET A 39 10.73 -2.93 0.95
CA MET A 39 10.97 -1.97 2.01
C MET A 39 9.63 -1.48 2.57
N ASP A 40 9.47 -1.58 3.89
CA ASP A 40 8.30 -1.06 4.57
C ASP A 40 8.54 0.41 4.95
N LEU A 41 7.57 1.26 4.63
CA LEU A 41 7.58 2.70 4.91
C LEU A 41 6.26 3.11 5.54
N GLU A 42 6.30 3.92 6.60
CA GLU A 42 5.10 4.55 7.14
C GLU A 42 5.10 6.03 6.78
N LEU A 43 4.00 6.48 6.16
CA LEU A 43 3.79 7.87 5.79
C LEU A 43 2.42 8.31 6.28
N GLU A 44 2.42 9.26 7.21
CA GLU A 44 1.20 9.84 7.79
C GLU A 44 0.21 8.81 8.37
N GLY A 45 0.73 7.74 9.00
CA GLY A 45 -0.07 6.65 9.57
C GLY A 45 -0.54 5.60 8.56
N ILE A 46 -0.08 5.67 7.32
CA ILE A 46 -0.37 4.70 6.26
C ILE A 46 0.91 3.90 5.95
N THR A 47 0.80 2.58 5.98
CA THR A 47 1.90 1.66 5.62
C THR A 47 1.96 1.45 4.12
N PHE A 48 3.18 1.55 3.59
CA PHE A 48 3.56 1.28 2.22
C PHE A 48 4.57 0.15 2.17
N GLU A 49 4.44 -0.72 1.19
CA GLU A 49 5.53 -1.60 0.75
C GLU A 49 6.07 -1.06 -0.56
N VAL A 50 7.37 -0.78 -0.60
CA VAL A 50 8.08 -0.29 -1.79
C VAL A 50 9.03 -1.38 -2.24
N LEU A 51 8.84 -1.89 -3.45
CA LEU A 51 9.50 -3.10 -3.90
C LEU A 51 10.08 -2.99 -5.31
N HIS A 52 11.18 -3.71 -5.52
CA HIS A 52 11.79 -3.90 -6.83
C HIS A 52 12.04 -5.37 -7.08
N HIS A 53 11.42 -5.88 -8.15
CA HIS A 53 11.51 -7.27 -8.56
C HIS A 53 12.41 -7.40 -9.81
N PRO A 54 13.60 -8.00 -9.71
CA PRO A 54 14.60 -7.95 -10.79
C PRO A 54 14.22 -8.69 -12.07
N LYS A 55 13.21 -9.57 -12.01
CA LYS A 55 12.74 -10.36 -13.17
C LYS A 55 11.38 -9.92 -13.70
N GLN A 56 10.66 -9.08 -12.96
CA GLN A 56 9.28 -8.68 -13.29
C GLN A 56 9.23 -7.17 -13.14
N HIS A 57 9.10 -6.46 -14.25
CA HIS A 57 9.16 -4.98 -14.26
C HIS A 57 10.46 -4.46 -13.63
N ALA A 58 11.60 -5.00 -14.06
CA ALA A 58 12.92 -4.66 -13.52
C ALA A 58 13.26 -3.17 -13.67
N ASP A 59 12.65 -2.48 -14.62
CA ASP A 59 12.77 -1.04 -14.87
C ASP A 59 11.79 -0.19 -14.04
N HIS A 60 11.04 -0.78 -13.11
CA HIS A 60 10.04 -0.10 -12.30
C HIS A 60 10.25 -0.30 -10.80
N CYS A 61 9.86 0.71 -10.03
CA CYS A 61 9.57 0.64 -8.62
C CYS A 61 8.08 0.34 -8.46
N LEU A 62 7.75 -0.72 -7.75
CA LEU A 62 6.36 -1.05 -7.40
C LEU A 62 6.07 -0.53 -5.99
N VAL A 63 4.91 0.08 -5.82
CA VAL A 63 4.45 0.60 -4.53
C VAL A 63 3.10 -0.02 -4.23
N GLU A 64 3.00 -0.61 -3.05
CA GLU A 64 1.75 -1.12 -2.50
C GLU A 64 1.39 -0.31 -1.28
N VAL A 65 0.11 0.00 -1.12
CA VAL A 65 -0.40 0.74 0.03
C VAL A 65 -1.66 0.08 0.55
N ASN A 66 -1.73 -0.06 1.86
CA ASN A 66 -2.91 -0.59 2.51
C ASN A 66 -4.05 0.45 2.47
N TYR A 67 -5.16 0.07 1.84
CA TYR A 67 -6.37 0.87 1.69
C TYR A 67 -7.45 0.52 2.72
N GLY A 68 -7.23 -0.48 3.57
CA GLY A 68 -8.13 -0.87 4.65
C GLY A 68 -8.43 -2.36 4.66
N GLU A 69 -9.19 -2.79 5.65
CA GLU A 69 -9.59 -4.18 5.81
C GLU A 69 -10.77 -4.54 4.89
N LEU A 70 -10.76 -5.76 4.38
CA LEU A 70 -11.84 -6.35 3.62
C LEU A 70 -12.72 -7.20 4.54
N THR A 71 -13.66 -6.60 5.26
CA THR A 71 -14.53 -7.39 6.16
C THR A 71 -15.57 -8.19 5.37
N GLU A 72 -15.95 -9.38 5.87
CA GLU A 72 -16.91 -10.27 5.19
C GLU A 72 -18.25 -9.57 4.87
N ASP A 73 -18.70 -8.69 5.78
CA ASP A 73 -19.98 -7.99 5.68
C ASP A 73 -20.08 -6.99 4.51
N ILE A 74 -18.94 -6.44 4.04
CA ILE A 74 -18.91 -5.42 2.98
C ILE A 74 -18.18 -5.91 1.72
N ALA A 75 -17.59 -7.11 1.77
CA ALA A 75 -16.70 -7.59 0.73
C ALA A 75 -17.35 -7.62 -0.67
N PRO A 76 -18.58 -8.11 -0.88
CA PRO A 76 -19.15 -8.16 -2.24
C PRO A 76 -19.29 -6.80 -2.90
N ASP A 77 -19.87 -5.82 -2.20
CA ASP A 77 -20.11 -4.48 -2.75
C ASP A 77 -18.81 -3.71 -2.94
N VAL A 78 -17.88 -3.82 -1.99
CA VAL A 78 -16.57 -3.19 -2.06
C VAL A 78 -15.75 -3.78 -3.22
N LEU A 79 -15.70 -5.11 -3.37
CA LEU A 79 -14.97 -5.75 -4.46
C LEU A 79 -15.55 -5.39 -5.83
N MET A 80 -16.88 -5.29 -5.95
CA MET A 80 -17.52 -4.84 -7.20
C MET A 80 -17.19 -3.38 -7.52
N ARG A 81 -17.15 -2.50 -6.52
CA ARG A 81 -16.69 -1.11 -6.71
C ARG A 81 -15.24 -1.06 -7.17
N LEU A 82 -14.33 -1.77 -6.49
CA LEU A 82 -12.90 -1.82 -6.84
C LEU A 82 -12.68 -2.40 -8.24
N LEU A 83 -13.46 -3.42 -8.64
CA LEU A 83 -13.41 -3.96 -9.99
C LEU A 83 -13.82 -2.91 -11.03
N SER A 84 -14.84 -2.10 -10.75
CA SER A 84 -15.25 -0.99 -11.62
C SER A 84 -14.16 0.08 -11.75
N GLU A 85 -13.49 0.44 -10.64
CA GLU A 85 -12.38 1.38 -10.68
C GLU A 85 -11.18 0.82 -11.47
N ASN A 86 -10.88 -0.47 -11.30
CA ASN A 86 -9.85 -1.17 -12.09
C ASN A 86 -10.15 -1.13 -13.60
N LEU A 87 -11.41 -1.18 -14.03
CA LEU A 87 -11.76 -1.03 -15.44
C LEU A 87 -11.44 0.39 -15.97
N GLY A 88 -11.65 1.42 -15.15
CA GLY A 88 -11.24 2.78 -15.47
C GLY A 88 -9.73 2.94 -15.58
N MET A 89 -8.98 2.21 -14.74
CA MET A 89 -7.52 2.18 -14.72
C MET A 89 -6.91 1.18 -15.71
N ALA A 90 -7.70 0.37 -16.41
CA ALA A 90 -7.16 -0.64 -17.34
C ALA A 90 -6.30 -0.03 -18.47
N ARG A 91 -6.39 1.28 -18.70
CA ARG A 91 -5.55 2.03 -19.64
C ARG A 91 -4.25 2.54 -19.02
N SER A 92 -4.14 2.65 -17.70
CA SER A 92 -2.88 2.92 -17.00
C SER A 92 -2.16 1.58 -16.76
N PHE A 93 -0.94 1.44 -17.28
CA PHE A 93 -0.18 0.19 -17.24
C PHE A 93 0.34 -0.22 -15.84
N GLY A 94 -0.03 0.49 -14.77
CA GLY A 94 0.54 0.33 -13.44
C GLY A 94 -0.49 0.15 -12.34
N ASP A 95 -1.50 1.01 -12.32
CA ASP A 95 -2.40 1.21 -11.18
C ASP A 95 -3.50 0.15 -11.10
N ARG A 96 -3.67 -0.44 -9.91
CA ARG A 96 -4.71 -1.42 -9.66
C ARG A 96 -5.04 -1.53 -8.19
N TYR A 97 -6.27 -1.94 -7.90
CA TYR A 97 -6.65 -2.47 -6.60
C TYR A 97 -6.56 -3.99 -6.60
N ALA A 98 -6.13 -4.54 -5.46
CA ALA A 98 -6.04 -5.97 -5.21
C ALA A 98 -6.56 -6.30 -3.81
N ALA A 99 -7.00 -7.55 -3.63
CA ALA A 99 -7.32 -8.09 -2.31
C ALA A 99 -6.14 -8.96 -1.84
N ASN A 100 -5.58 -8.63 -0.68
CA ASN A 100 -4.61 -9.47 0.00
C ASN A 100 -5.35 -10.43 0.94
N VAL A 101 -5.55 -11.67 0.47
CA VAL A 101 -6.29 -12.70 1.22
C VAL A 101 -5.59 -13.09 2.53
N LYS A 102 -4.25 -12.95 2.60
CA LYS A 102 -3.48 -13.33 3.78
C LYS A 102 -3.70 -12.35 4.94
N SER A 103 -3.71 -11.05 4.65
CA SER A 103 -3.93 -10.00 5.66
C SER A 103 -5.38 -9.50 5.69
N ASN A 104 -6.24 -10.06 4.84
CA ASN A 104 -7.62 -9.61 4.65
C ASN A 104 -7.72 -8.09 4.40
N SER A 105 -6.85 -7.56 3.54
CA SER A 105 -6.78 -6.12 3.25
C SER A 105 -6.98 -5.81 1.78
N ILE A 106 -7.39 -4.59 1.51
CA ILE A 106 -7.43 -3.99 0.18
C ILE A 106 -6.09 -3.29 -0.03
N LEU A 107 -5.46 -3.58 -1.15
CA LEU A 107 -4.24 -2.91 -1.58
C LEU A 107 -4.55 -2.04 -2.78
N TYR A 108 -3.94 -0.87 -2.84
CA TYR A 108 -3.73 -0.15 -4.08
C TYR A 108 -2.26 -0.28 -4.45
N CYS A 109 -2.01 -0.71 -5.68
CA CYS A 109 -0.68 -0.94 -6.22
C CYS A 109 -0.47 -0.04 -7.42
N TYR A 110 0.68 0.61 -7.52
CA TYR A 110 1.08 1.37 -8.70
C TYR A 110 2.57 1.16 -9.01
N ALA A 111 2.95 1.47 -10.24
CA ALA A 111 4.31 1.29 -10.74
C ALA A 111 4.88 2.63 -11.20
N VAL A 112 6.10 2.93 -10.75
CA VAL A 112 6.85 4.13 -11.13
C VAL A 112 8.06 3.70 -11.96
N PRO A 113 8.19 4.15 -13.22
CA PRO A 113 9.40 3.90 -14.01
C PRO A 113 10.63 4.43 -13.29
N LEU A 114 11.70 3.64 -13.22
CA LEU A 114 12.96 4.06 -12.58
C LEU A 114 13.81 4.97 -13.47
N GLU A 115 13.56 4.97 -14.78
CA GLU A 115 14.24 5.87 -15.71
C GLU A 115 13.89 7.32 -15.38
N GLY A 116 14.91 8.09 -14.96
CA GLY A 116 14.74 9.49 -14.56
C GLY A 116 14.01 9.71 -13.23
N ALA A 117 13.68 8.66 -12.48
CA ALA A 117 12.97 8.80 -11.21
C ALA A 117 13.80 9.52 -10.15
N HIS A 118 13.11 10.31 -9.35
CA HIS A 118 13.62 11.00 -8.17
C HIS A 118 12.79 10.66 -6.93
N GLY A 119 13.44 10.59 -5.77
CA GLY A 119 12.78 10.28 -4.50
C GLY A 119 11.66 11.25 -4.15
N SER A 120 11.81 12.53 -4.48
CA SER A 120 10.79 13.56 -4.25
C SER A 120 9.49 13.31 -5.02
N GLU A 121 9.58 12.76 -6.24
CA GLU A 121 8.42 12.44 -7.08
C GLU A 121 7.71 11.18 -6.59
N LEU A 122 8.48 10.17 -6.20
CA LEU A 122 7.96 8.97 -5.54
C LEU A 122 7.24 9.35 -4.24
N LEU A 123 7.86 10.20 -3.40
CA LEU A 123 7.27 10.66 -2.15
C LEU A 123 5.98 11.47 -2.38
N ALA A 124 5.93 12.33 -3.40
CA ALA A 124 4.70 13.04 -3.76
C ALA A 124 3.57 12.09 -4.19
N SER A 125 3.91 11.03 -4.92
CA SER A 125 2.98 9.98 -5.33
C SER A 125 2.48 9.18 -4.11
N MET A 126 3.38 8.83 -3.19
CA MET A 126 3.03 8.18 -1.92
C MET A 126 2.11 9.04 -1.06
N ARG A 127 2.35 10.36 -0.94
CA ARG A 127 1.44 11.28 -0.22
C ARG A 127 0.05 11.32 -0.84
N THR A 128 -0.02 11.34 -2.17
CA THR A 128 -1.30 11.31 -2.89
C THR A 128 -2.06 10.01 -2.62
N ALA A 129 -1.36 8.87 -2.64
CA ALA A 129 -1.93 7.58 -2.32
C ALA A 129 -2.35 7.47 -0.85
N ALA A 130 -1.58 8.05 0.09
CA ALA A 130 -1.92 8.10 1.51
C ALA A 130 -3.21 8.91 1.76
N ALA A 131 -3.35 10.07 1.11
CA ALA A 131 -4.56 10.88 1.21
C ALA A 131 -5.80 10.12 0.72
N ARG A 132 -5.70 9.47 -0.45
CA ARG A 132 -6.78 8.64 -1.01
C ARG A 132 -7.11 7.44 -0.12
N SER A 133 -6.09 6.78 0.45
CA SER A 133 -6.29 5.68 1.40
C SER A 133 -7.09 6.14 2.62
N LYS A 134 -6.78 7.30 3.18
CA LYS A 134 -7.53 7.86 4.33
C LYS A 134 -8.97 8.21 3.98
N GLU A 135 -9.20 8.82 2.82
CA GLU A 135 -10.55 9.12 2.32
C GLU A 135 -11.37 7.83 2.20
N TRP A 136 -10.78 6.82 1.56
CA TRP A 136 -11.40 5.51 1.39
C TRP A 136 -11.72 4.83 2.73
N GLN A 137 -10.77 4.79 3.67
CA GLN A 137 -10.98 4.22 5.00
C GLN A 137 -12.11 4.94 5.76
N SER A 138 -12.22 6.26 5.61
CA SER A 138 -13.31 7.05 6.19
C SER A 138 -14.66 6.70 5.56
N GLU A 139 -14.71 6.48 4.24
CA GLU A 139 -15.93 6.04 3.55
C GLU A 139 -16.37 4.66 4.03
N LEU A 140 -15.45 3.68 4.11
CA LEU A 140 -15.76 2.34 4.60
C LEU A 140 -16.28 2.36 6.04
N ALA A 141 -15.65 3.16 6.90
CA ALA A 141 -16.10 3.32 8.30
C ALA A 141 -17.51 3.92 8.42
N SER A 142 -18.00 4.64 7.39
CA SER A 142 -19.37 5.16 7.35
C SER A 142 -20.41 4.14 6.87
N ILE A 143 -19.97 3.12 6.12
CA ILE A 143 -20.81 2.06 5.56
C ILE A 143 -21.05 0.96 6.59
N VAL A 144 -20.04 0.64 7.42
CA VAL A 144 -20.18 -0.31 8.51
C VAL A 144 -21.07 0.33 9.61
N PRO A 145 -22.29 -0.18 9.86
CA PRO A 145 -23.07 0.30 10.99
C PRO A 145 -22.26 0.04 12.26
N ARG A 146 -22.18 1.01 13.18
CA ARG A 146 -21.74 0.74 14.56
C ARG A 146 -22.70 -0.31 15.14
N MET A 147 -22.40 -1.60 15.00
CA MET A 147 -23.14 -2.63 15.69
C MET A 147 -22.93 -2.40 17.18
N SER A 148 -24.00 -1.91 17.79
CA SER A 148 -24.18 -1.60 19.20
C SER A 148 -23.37 -2.52 20.12
N THR A 149 -22.49 -1.92 20.91
CA THR A 149 -22.14 -2.46 22.23
C THR A 149 -23.37 -2.40 23.13
N SER A 150 -24.21 -3.44 23.07
CA SER A 150 -25.31 -3.73 23.99
C SER A 150 -25.62 -5.21 23.80
N ALA A 151 -25.59 -6.13 24.78
CA ALA A 151 -25.51 -6.03 26.22
C ALA A 151 -24.95 -7.36 26.77
N ALA A 152 -24.13 -7.29 27.82
CA ALA A 152 -23.97 -8.39 28.77
C ALA A 152 -23.50 -7.84 30.11
N SER A 153 -24.41 -7.22 30.85
CA SER A 153 -24.34 -7.18 32.31
C SER A 153 -25.70 -7.58 32.84
N GLY A 154 -25.94 -8.89 32.75
CA GLY A 154 -27.03 -9.54 33.46
C GLY A 154 -26.79 -9.42 34.96
N LEU A 155 -27.73 -8.73 35.61
CA LEU A 155 -28.40 -9.14 36.85
C LEU A 155 -27.60 -10.09 37.77
N HIS A 156 -27.04 -9.53 38.84
CA HIS A 156 -27.06 -10.19 40.15
C HIS A 156 -27.82 -9.30 41.12
N SER A 157 -29.13 -9.51 41.19
CA SER A 157 -29.94 -9.14 42.34
C SER A 157 -29.89 -10.32 43.31
N THR A 158 -29.15 -10.14 44.40
CA THR A 158 -29.31 -10.93 45.62
C THR A 158 -29.43 -9.90 46.73
N LEU A 159 -30.57 -9.89 47.43
CA LEU A 159 -30.64 -9.99 48.88
C LEU A 159 -32.11 -10.01 49.32
N ALA A 160 -32.43 -11.10 50.01
CA ALA A 160 -33.48 -11.17 51.01
C ALA A 160 -32.99 -10.51 52.31
#